data_AF-D0LNP8-F1
#
_entry.id   AF-D0LNP8-F1
#
_cell.length_a   1.000
_cell.length_b   1.000
_cell.length_c   1.000
_cell.angle_alpha   90.00
_cell.angle_beta   90.00
_cell.angle_gamma   90.00
#
_symmetry.space_group_name_H-M   'P 1'
#
loop_
_entity.id
_entity.type
_entity.pdbx_description
1 polymer ?
#
loop_
_entity_poly.entity_id
_entity_poly.type
_entity_poly.pdbx_seq_one_letter_code
_entity_poly.pdbx_strand_id
1 'polypeptide(L)'
;MAEAAGEPVVAGGGDIGGKTTQELIAQVDIFAGLPPVHLRRVVDIGLEETFKRGERIFSEGDAGDKFYLILDGAVRISRFVTGIGEEALAVLRAGAYFGEMSLIDEAPRSATALAHERCQLFVVNRADLEDLLFVDRDLAYELLWNLVRTLSRRLRATNDKMTFLATTNKF
;
A
#
# COMPACT_ATOMS: atom_id res chain seq x y z
N MET A 1 17.84 5.68 -19.11
CA MET A 1 17.03 4.97 -20.12
C MET A 1 15.96 4.20 -19.37
N ALA A 2 14.74 4.75 -19.32
CA ALA A 2 13.59 4.10 -18.69
C ALA A 2 12.87 3.32 -19.79
N GLU A 3 12.95 1.99 -19.75
CA GLU A 3 12.40 1.10 -20.79
C GLU A 3 11.19 0.36 -20.23
N ALA A 4 10.02 0.73 -20.78
CA ALA A 4 8.75 0.02 -20.86
C ALA A 4 8.26 -0.72 -19.61
N ALA A 5 7.54 -0.01 -18.74
CA ALA A 5 6.42 -0.63 -18.02
C ALA A 5 5.42 -1.13 -19.09
N GLY A 6 5.15 -2.45 -19.11
CA GLY A 6 4.15 -3.03 -20.00
C GLY A 6 2.80 -2.35 -19.81
N GLU A 7 2.00 -2.29 -20.88
CA GLU A 7 0.67 -1.69 -20.85
C GLU A 7 -0.17 -2.29 -19.70
N PRO A 8 -0.81 -1.45 -18.86
CA PRO A 8 -1.59 -1.94 -17.74
C PRO A 8 -2.77 -2.77 -18.23
N VAL A 9 -2.88 -4.00 -17.72
CA VAL A 9 -4.03 -4.88 -18.00
C VAL A 9 -5.02 -4.68 -16.86
N VAL A 10 -6.30 -4.47 -17.20
CA VAL A 10 -7.39 -4.36 -16.21
C VAL A 10 -7.40 -5.63 -15.36
N ALA A 11 -7.32 -5.48 -14.03
CA ALA A 11 -7.26 -6.62 -13.13
C ALA A 11 -8.53 -7.47 -13.26
N GLY A 12 -8.39 -8.68 -13.79
CA GLY A 12 -9.45 -9.68 -13.67
C GLY A 12 -9.48 -10.12 -12.22
N GLY A 13 -10.64 -10.10 -11.56
CA GLY A 13 -10.79 -10.50 -10.15
C GLY A 13 -10.42 -11.97 -9.91
N GLY A 14 -9.12 -12.27 -9.92
CA GLY A 14 -8.54 -13.58 -9.70
C GLY A 14 -8.53 -13.97 -8.23
N ASP A 15 -8.38 -15.27 -8.00
CA ASP A 15 -8.24 -15.88 -6.69
C ASP A 15 -6.75 -16.15 -6.41
N ILE A 16 -6.27 -15.72 -5.24
CA ILE A 16 -4.90 -15.90 -4.75
C ILE A 16 -4.95 -16.73 -3.49
N GLY A 17 -4.50 -17.99 -3.58
CA GLY A 17 -4.42 -18.88 -2.41
C GLY A 17 -5.77 -19.16 -1.75
N GLY A 18 -6.88 -19.07 -2.48
CA GLY A 18 -8.25 -19.24 -1.97
C GLY A 18 -8.87 -17.96 -1.41
N LYS A 19 -8.24 -16.80 -1.62
CA LYS A 19 -8.78 -15.48 -1.31
C LYS A 19 -8.91 -14.62 -2.57
N THR A 20 -10.06 -13.97 -2.70
CA THR A 20 -10.29 -13.00 -3.79
C THR A 20 -9.49 -11.72 -3.56
N THR A 21 -9.18 -10.98 -4.62
CA THR A 21 -8.56 -9.64 -4.51
C THR A 21 -9.35 -8.72 -3.58
N GLN A 22 -10.69 -8.83 -3.55
CA GLN A 22 -11.55 -8.06 -2.65
C GLN A 22 -11.25 -8.35 -1.17
N GLU A 23 -11.04 -9.62 -0.80
CA GLU A 23 -10.70 -10.02 0.57
C GLU A 23 -9.29 -9.62 0.98
N LEU A 24 -8.37 -9.47 0.01
CA LEU A 24 -7.03 -8.95 0.26
C LEU A 24 -7.04 -7.43 0.43
N ILE A 25 -7.76 -6.69 -0.42
CA ILE A 25 -7.93 -5.24 -0.28
C ILE A 25 -8.58 -4.90 1.06
N ALA A 26 -9.55 -5.70 1.53
CA ALA A 26 -10.18 -5.50 2.82
C ALA A 26 -9.20 -5.56 4.03
N GLN A 27 -8.00 -6.12 3.85
CA GLN A 27 -6.96 -6.16 4.88
C GLN A 27 -6.09 -4.89 4.91
N VAL A 28 -6.17 -4.05 3.88
CA VAL A 28 -5.46 -2.78 3.84
C VAL A 28 -6.16 -1.79 4.76
N ASP A 29 -5.41 -1.17 5.68
CA ASP A 29 -5.96 -0.30 6.73
C ASP A 29 -6.91 0.80 6.24
N ILE A 30 -6.67 1.37 5.06
CA ILE A 30 -7.54 2.42 4.50
C ILE A 30 -8.87 1.87 3.97
N PHE A 31 -8.89 0.63 3.47
CA PHE A 31 -10.08 -0.04 2.92
C PHE A 31 -10.76 -0.98 3.93
N ALA A 32 -10.18 -1.12 5.12
CA ALA A 32 -10.67 -2.02 6.15
C ALA A 32 -12.09 -1.63 6.61
N GLY A 33 -13.00 -2.60 6.61
CA GLY A 33 -14.39 -2.40 7.04
C GLY A 33 -15.29 -1.75 5.99
N LEU A 34 -14.81 -1.51 4.76
CA LEU A 34 -15.68 -1.12 3.65
C LEU A 34 -16.68 -2.24 3.31
N PRO A 35 -17.94 -1.91 2.98
CA PRO A 35 -18.90 -2.87 2.46
C PRO A 35 -18.38 -3.59 1.21
N PRO A 36 -18.79 -4.85 0.93
CA PRO A 36 -18.35 -5.59 -0.25
C PRO A 36 -18.60 -4.85 -1.58
N VAL A 37 -19.70 -4.09 -1.67
CA VAL A 37 -20.00 -3.26 -2.85
C VAL A 37 -18.96 -2.17 -3.07
N HIS A 38 -18.48 -1.54 -2.00
CA HIS A 38 -17.44 -0.51 -2.03
C HIS A 38 -16.06 -1.10 -2.34
N LEU A 39 -15.73 -2.26 -1.74
CA LEU A 39 -14.50 -2.99 -2.08
C LEU A 39 -14.46 -3.37 -3.56
N ARG A 40 -15.60 -3.79 -4.13
CA ARG A 40 -15.69 -4.08 -5.56
C ARG A 40 -15.39 -2.86 -6.41
N ARG A 41 -15.90 -1.67 -6.06
CA ARG A 41 -15.57 -0.43 -6.78
C ARG A 41 -14.07 -0.13 -6.79
N VAL A 42 -13.39 -0.37 -5.67
CA VAL A 42 -11.93 -0.20 -5.58
C VAL A 42 -11.20 -1.24 -6.44
N VAL A 43 -11.69 -2.48 -6.50
CA VAL A 43 -11.15 -3.50 -7.42
C VAL A 43 -11.33 -3.10 -8.88
N ASP A 44 -12.50 -2.57 -9.24
CA ASP A 44 -12.85 -2.23 -10.62
C ASP A 44 -11.94 -1.14 -11.22
N ILE A 45 -11.35 -0.27 -10.39
CA ILE A 45 -10.39 0.77 -10.83
C ILE A 45 -8.93 0.30 -10.82
N GLY A 46 -8.67 -0.91 -10.32
CA GLY A 46 -7.32 -1.41 -10.18
C GLY A 46 -6.78 -2.10 -11.44
N LEU A 47 -5.46 -2.09 -11.55
CA LEU A 47 -4.71 -2.59 -12.69
C LEU A 47 -3.70 -3.63 -12.23
N GLU A 48 -3.33 -4.54 -13.12
CA GLU A 48 -2.23 -5.48 -12.87
C GLU A 48 -0.94 -5.01 -13.52
N GLU A 49 0.13 -4.94 -12.72
CA GLU A 49 1.49 -4.67 -13.17
C GLU A 49 2.39 -5.87 -12.83
N THR A 50 3.28 -6.24 -13.77
CA THR A 50 4.24 -7.33 -13.57
C THR A 50 5.66 -6.78 -13.54
N PHE A 51 6.46 -7.26 -12.59
CA PHE A 51 7.87 -6.90 -12.44
C PHE A 51 8.74 -8.16 -12.45
N LYS A 52 9.88 -8.11 -13.15
CA LYS A 52 10.90 -9.17 -13.13
C LYS A 52 11.73 -9.06 -11.86
N ARG A 53 12.36 -10.17 -11.47
CA ARG A 53 13.33 -10.18 -10.36
C ARG A 53 14.41 -9.12 -10.59
N GLY A 54 14.65 -8.30 -9.57
CA GLY A 54 15.64 -7.23 -9.61
C GLY A 54 15.09 -5.89 -10.12
N GLU A 55 13.90 -5.86 -10.73
CA GLU A 55 13.30 -4.62 -11.18
C GLU A 55 12.85 -3.77 -9.99
N ARG A 56 13.09 -2.48 -10.13
CA ARG A 56 12.72 -1.48 -9.13
C ARG A 56 11.28 -1.04 -9.38
N ILE A 57 10.46 -1.11 -8.35
CA ILE A 57 9.07 -0.67 -8.39
C ILE A 57 9.02 0.84 -8.11
N PHE A 58 9.73 1.29 -7.06
CA PHE A 58 10.01 2.70 -6.78
C PHE A 58 11.23 2.84 -5.85
N SER A 59 11.80 4.04 -5.78
CA SER A 59 12.87 4.40 -4.85
C SER A 59 12.35 5.21 -3.67
N GLU A 60 13.10 5.17 -2.57
CA GLU A 60 12.96 6.18 -1.51
C GLU A 60 13.13 7.59 -2.09
N GLY A 61 12.26 8.51 -1.69
CA GLY A 61 12.25 9.90 -2.15
C GLY A 61 11.50 10.15 -3.46
N ASP A 62 11.12 9.11 -4.20
CA ASP A 62 10.29 9.27 -5.39
C ASP A 62 8.91 9.83 -5.01
N ALA A 63 8.29 10.60 -5.90
CA ALA A 63 6.87 10.91 -5.78
C ALA A 63 6.09 9.59 -5.85
N GLY A 64 5.20 9.37 -4.89
CA GLY A 64 4.37 8.16 -4.86
C GLY A 64 2.94 8.51 -5.20
N ASP A 65 2.35 7.88 -6.21
CA ASP A 65 0.97 8.10 -6.68
C ASP A 65 0.17 6.78 -6.79
N LYS A 66 0.75 5.68 -6.32
CA LYS A 66 0.21 4.32 -6.42
C LYS A 66 0.29 3.60 -5.08
N PHE A 67 -0.68 2.76 -4.78
CA PHE A 67 -0.49 1.67 -3.81
C PHE A 67 -0.43 0.32 -4.53
N TYR A 68 0.23 -0.64 -3.91
CA TYR A 68 0.45 -1.97 -4.47
C TYR A 68 -0.03 -3.05 -3.49
N LEU A 69 -0.73 -4.05 -4.01
CA LEU A 69 -1.03 -5.33 -3.35
C LEU A 69 -0.30 -6.43 -4.11
N ILE A 70 0.44 -7.28 -3.40
CA ILE A 70 1.18 -8.39 -4.02
C ILE A 70 0.20 -9.52 -4.32
N LEU A 71 -0.04 -9.79 -5.60
CA LEU A 71 -0.86 -10.91 -6.05
C LEU A 71 -0.04 -12.20 -6.09
N ASP A 72 1.17 -12.12 -6.62
CA ASP A 72 2.12 -13.21 -6.69
C ASP A 72 3.56 -12.67 -6.56
N GLY A 73 4.45 -13.50 -6.02
CA GLY A 73 5.86 -13.16 -5.84
C GLY A 73 6.20 -12.51 -4.49
N ALA A 74 7.32 -11.78 -4.48
CA ALA A 74 7.86 -11.14 -3.30
C ALA A 74 8.61 -9.83 -3.60
N VAL A 75 8.40 -8.84 -2.74
CA VAL A 75 8.98 -7.49 -2.84
C VAL A 75 9.84 -7.23 -1.62
N ARG A 76 11.08 -6.77 -1.85
CA ARG A 76 11.98 -6.32 -0.80
C ARG A 76 11.81 -4.82 -0.59
N ILE A 77 11.58 -4.43 0.67
CA ILE A 77 11.54 -3.04 1.11
C ILE A 77 12.86 -2.71 1.80
N SER A 78 13.52 -1.64 1.37
CA SER A 78 14.79 -1.19 1.94
C SER A 78 14.86 0.32 2.06
N ARG A 79 15.71 0.82 2.95
CA ARG A 79 15.95 2.25 3.15
C ARG A 79 17.44 2.54 3.20
N PHE A 80 17.85 3.73 2.76
CA PHE A 80 19.23 4.15 2.95
C PHE A 80 19.41 4.84 4.30
N VAL A 81 20.35 4.35 5.10
CA VAL A 81 20.70 4.94 6.40
C VAL A 81 22.12 5.49 6.34
N THR A 82 22.25 6.80 6.54
CA THR A 82 23.54 7.51 6.52
C THR A 82 24.53 6.86 7.48
N GLY A 83 25.69 6.45 6.95
CA GLY A 83 26.76 5.80 7.73
C GLY A 83 26.65 4.28 7.85
N ILE A 84 25.50 3.68 7.49
CA ILE A 84 25.29 2.22 7.50
C ILE A 84 25.18 1.66 6.07
N GLY A 85 24.54 2.41 5.17
CA GLY A 85 24.26 1.98 3.80
C GLY A 85 22.81 1.55 3.62
N GLU A 86 22.56 0.61 2.71
CA GLU A 86 21.21 0.09 2.46
C GLU A 86 20.80 -0.91 3.55
N GLU A 87 19.72 -0.61 4.28
CA GLU A 87 19.12 -1.47 5.29
C GLU A 87 17.86 -2.13 4.71
N ALA A 88 17.80 -3.47 4.73
CA ALA A 88 16.60 -4.20 4.35
C ALA A 88 15.60 -4.22 5.51
N LEU A 89 14.44 -3.58 5.32
CA LEU A 89 13.40 -3.48 6.36
C LEU A 89 12.51 -4.73 6.40
N ALA A 90 12.14 -5.25 5.22
CA ALA A 90 11.25 -6.39 5.09
C ALA A 90 11.32 -7.05 3.70
N VAL A 91 10.88 -8.30 3.62
CA VAL A 91 10.50 -8.97 2.37
C VAL A 91 9.02 -9.34 2.48
N LEU A 92 8.20 -8.69 1.66
CA LEU A 92 6.75 -8.87 1.59
C LEU A 92 6.42 -9.93 0.53
N ARG A 93 5.38 -10.74 0.79
CA ARG A 93 4.93 -11.85 -0.08
C ARG A 93 3.47 -11.63 -0.50
N ALA A 94 2.95 -12.50 -1.37
CA ALA A 94 1.55 -12.49 -1.79
C ALA A 94 0.56 -12.27 -0.62
N GLY A 95 -0.40 -11.39 -0.82
CA GLY A 95 -1.38 -10.93 0.18
C GLY A 95 -0.94 -9.73 1.02
N ALA A 96 0.36 -9.40 1.05
CA ALA A 96 0.84 -8.16 1.65
C ALA A 96 0.69 -6.98 0.68
N TYR A 97 0.61 -5.77 1.24
CA TYR A 97 0.50 -4.51 0.50
C TYR A 97 1.61 -3.54 0.92
N PHE A 98 1.88 -2.54 0.08
CA PHE A 98 2.86 -1.49 0.35
C PHE A 98 2.60 -0.23 -0.48
N GLY A 99 3.22 0.88 -0.08
CA GLY A 99 3.13 2.16 -0.80
C GLY A 99 1.82 2.91 -0.57
N GLU A 100 1.05 2.51 0.44
CA GLU A 100 -0.23 3.11 0.82
C GLU A 100 -0.08 4.50 1.44
N MET A 101 1.09 4.80 2.04
CA MET A 101 1.32 6.08 2.72
C MET A 101 1.16 7.26 1.76
N SER A 102 1.88 7.21 0.63
CA SER A 102 1.86 8.28 -0.37
C SER A 102 0.47 8.47 -0.98
N LEU A 103 -0.40 7.46 -0.98
CA LEU A 103 -1.77 7.59 -1.51
C LEU A 103 -2.57 8.66 -0.76
N ILE A 104 -2.29 8.88 0.53
CA ILE A 104 -3.09 9.73 1.43
C ILE A 104 -2.43 11.10 1.67
N ASP A 105 -1.12 11.12 1.94
CA ASP A 105 -0.43 12.33 2.45
C ASP A 105 0.46 13.03 1.42
N GLU A 106 0.50 12.51 0.19
CA GLU A 106 1.37 12.98 -0.90
C GLU A 106 2.86 13.04 -0.54
N ALA A 107 3.27 12.39 0.56
CA ALA A 107 4.65 12.37 0.97
C ALA A 107 5.47 11.52 -0.02
N PRO A 108 6.74 11.90 -0.24
CA PRO A 108 7.68 11.06 -0.98
C PRO A 108 7.75 9.65 -0.41
N ARG A 109 8.07 8.67 -1.24
CA ARG A 109 8.24 7.27 -0.81
C ARG A 109 9.24 7.20 0.36
N SER A 110 8.81 6.59 1.46
CA SER A 110 9.61 6.48 2.69
C SER A 110 10.71 5.41 2.61
N ALA A 111 10.66 4.54 1.59
CA ALA A 111 11.57 3.44 1.37
C ALA A 111 11.62 3.09 -0.13
N THR A 112 12.61 2.29 -0.52
CA THR A 112 12.73 1.67 -1.85
C THR A 112 11.99 0.33 -1.87
N ALA A 113 11.28 0.04 -2.96
CA ALA A 113 10.65 -1.26 -3.22
C ALA A 113 11.27 -1.89 -4.47
N LEU A 114 11.76 -3.13 -4.32
CA LEU A 114 12.41 -3.89 -5.38
C LEU A 114 11.86 -5.31 -5.46
N ALA A 115 11.56 -5.78 -6.67
CA ALA A 115 11.06 -7.12 -6.92
C ALA A 115 12.13 -8.17 -6.53
N HIS A 116 11.91 -8.90 -5.44
CA HIS A 116 12.83 -9.91 -4.93
C HIS A 116 12.79 -11.20 -5.79
N GLU A 117 11.62 -11.47 -6.38
CA GLU A 117 11.37 -12.47 -7.42
C GLU A 117 10.43 -11.86 -8.48
N ARG A 118 10.00 -12.64 -9.49
CA ARG A 118 8.97 -12.16 -10.43
C ARG A 118 7.71 -11.84 -9.62
N CYS A 119 7.16 -10.64 -9.78
CA CYS A 119 6.00 -10.18 -9.03
C CYS A 119 4.84 -9.87 -9.97
N GLN A 120 3.62 -10.21 -9.54
CA GLN A 120 2.38 -9.65 -10.08
C GLN A 120 1.74 -8.81 -8.99
N LEU A 121 1.47 -7.55 -9.30
CA LEU A 121 0.96 -6.57 -8.36
C LEU A 121 -0.38 -6.04 -8.85
N PHE A 122 -1.34 -5.94 -7.94
CA PHE A 122 -2.53 -5.13 -8.13
C PHE A 122 -2.22 -3.71 -7.69
N VAL A 123 -2.56 -2.76 -8.54
CA VAL A 123 -2.17 -1.35 -8.43
C VAL A 123 -3.42 -0.49 -8.48
N VAL A 124 -3.53 0.44 -7.55
CA VAL A 124 -4.53 1.53 -7.65
C VAL A 124 -3.78 2.84 -7.66
N ASN A 125 -4.03 3.62 -8.71
CA ASN A 125 -3.51 4.97 -8.85
C ASN A 125 -4.33 5.94 -7.98
N ARG A 126 -3.68 6.97 -7.46
CA ARG A 126 -4.33 8.03 -6.70
C ARG A 126 -5.40 8.73 -7.52
N ALA A 127 -5.11 9.08 -8.77
CA ALA A 127 -6.05 9.77 -9.64
C ALA A 127 -7.33 8.96 -9.85
N ASP A 128 -7.22 7.66 -10.14
CA ASP A 128 -8.39 6.79 -10.31
C ASP A 128 -9.19 6.64 -9.01
N LEU A 129 -8.49 6.59 -7.86
CA LEU A 129 -9.16 6.58 -6.56
C LEU A 129 -9.87 7.92 -6.30
N GLU A 130 -9.22 9.06 -6.52
CA GLU A 130 -9.82 10.39 -6.35
C GLU A 130 -11.06 10.57 -7.23
N ASP A 131 -11.00 10.16 -8.49
CA ASP A 131 -12.13 10.19 -9.41
C ASP A 131 -13.28 9.30 -8.91
N LEU A 132 -12.96 8.09 -8.42
CA LEU A 132 -13.95 7.20 -7.83
C LEU A 132 -14.61 7.83 -6.59
N LEU A 133 -13.83 8.44 -5.70
CA LEU A 133 -14.35 9.10 -4.49
C LEU A 133 -15.16 10.36 -4.81
N PHE A 134 -14.85 11.05 -5.91
CA PHE A 134 -15.64 12.18 -6.39
C PHE A 134 -17.02 11.75 -6.87
N VAL A 135 -17.11 10.59 -7.54
CA VAL A 135 -18.36 10.04 -8.08
C VAL A 135 -19.18 9.33 -7.00
N ASP A 136 -18.55 8.48 -6.19
CA ASP A 136 -19.20 7.68 -5.14
C ASP A 136 -18.99 8.32 -3.76
N ARG A 137 -19.90 9.23 -3.41
CA ARG A 137 -19.83 9.99 -2.15
C ARG A 137 -20.00 9.13 -0.90
N ASP A 138 -20.75 8.03 -1.00
CA ASP A 138 -20.96 7.12 0.12
C ASP A 138 -19.67 6.34 0.39
N LEU A 139 -19.00 5.85 -0.65
CA LEU A 139 -17.66 5.28 -0.55
C LEU A 139 -16.66 6.27 0.06
N ALA A 140 -16.65 7.53 -0.41
CA ALA A 140 -15.77 8.56 0.14
C ALA A 140 -16.00 8.82 1.62
N TYR A 141 -17.25 8.86 2.07
CA TYR A 141 -17.60 9.03 3.48
C TYR A 141 -17.11 7.86 4.33
N GLU A 142 -17.32 6.62 3.88
CA GLU A 142 -16.86 5.42 4.57
C GLU A 142 -15.32 5.39 4.67
N LEU A 143 -14.62 5.69 3.57
CA LEU A 143 -13.17 5.76 3.54
C LEU A 143 -12.63 6.82 4.51
N LEU A 144 -13.23 8.02 4.51
CA LEU A 144 -12.87 9.10 5.41
C LEU A 144 -13.00 8.67 6.88
N TRP A 145 -14.11 8.06 7.27
CA TRP A 145 -14.29 7.61 8.65
C TRP A 145 -13.35 6.48 9.03
N ASN A 146 -13.00 5.60 8.10
CA ASN A 146 -11.98 4.58 8.33
C ASN A 146 -10.61 5.21 8.60
N LEU A 147 -10.21 6.21 7.82
CA LEU A 147 -8.99 6.99 8.08
C LEU A 147 -9.05 7.68 9.44
N VAL A 148 -10.13 8.38 9.77
CA VAL A 148 -10.30 9.06 11.06
C VAL A 148 -10.17 8.09 12.23
N ARG A 149 -10.84 6.93 12.15
CA ARG A 149 -10.77 5.88 13.20
C ARG A 149 -9.37 5.29 13.31
N THR A 150 -8.72 5.01 12.19
CA THR A 150 -7.37 4.41 12.16
C THR A 150 -6.32 5.39 12.69
N LEU A 151 -6.33 6.65 12.24
CA LEU A 151 -5.42 7.69 12.74
C LEU A 151 -5.67 7.97 14.23
N SER A 152 -6.92 8.03 14.68
CA SER A 152 -7.25 8.20 16.09
C SER A 152 -6.72 7.06 16.96
N ARG A 153 -6.82 5.81 16.49
CA ARG A 153 -6.26 4.63 17.18
C ARG A 153 -4.74 4.68 17.23
N ARG A 154 -4.09 4.99 16.11
CA ARG A 154 -2.62 5.11 16.01
C ARG A 154 -2.10 6.24 16.91
N LEU A 155 -2.77 7.40 16.93
CA LEU A 155 -2.40 8.53 17.79
C LEU A 155 -2.47 8.16 19.28
N ARG A 156 -3.56 7.51 19.72
CA ARG A 156 -3.67 7.01 21.10
C ARG A 156 -2.55 6.03 21.44
N ALA A 157 -2.32 5.03 20.59
CA ALA A 157 -1.26 4.04 20.80
C ALA A 157 0.14 4.66 20.87
N THR A 158 0.43 5.67 20.04
CA THR A 158 1.70 6.41 20.07
C THR A 158 1.83 7.24 21.35
N ASN A 159 0.77 7.93 21.77
CA ASN A 159 0.77 8.69 23.03
C ASN A 159 1.00 7.77 24.24
N ASP A 160 0.35 6.61 24.29
CA ASP A 160 0.51 5.65 25.38
C ASP A 160 1.95 5.12 25.46
N LYS A 161 2.58 4.82 24.31
CA LYS A 161 4.00 4.42 24.24
C LYS A 161 4.94 5.53 24.74
N MET A 162 4.69 6.78 24.36
CA MET A 162 5.48 7.93 24.82
C MET A 162 5.37 8.11 26.34
N THR A 163 4.17 7.99 26.90
CA THR A 163 3.95 8.05 28.36
C THR A 163 4.68 6.91 29.07
N PHE A 164 4.65 5.70 28.52
CA PHE A 164 5.36 4.54 29.06
C PHE A 164 6.89 4.71 29.07
N LEU A 165 7.47 5.22 27.97
CA LEU A 165 8.92 5.51 27.90
C LEU A 165 9.32 6.60 28.89
N ALA A 166 8.51 7.66 29.03
CA ALA A 166 8.77 8.75 29.96
C ALA A 166 8.65 8.34 31.44
N THR A 167 7.87 7.30 31.76
CA THR A 167 7.75 6.75 33.12
C THR A 167 8.78 5.66 33.42
N THR A 168 9.22 4.91 32.41
CA THR A 168 10.24 3.86 32.57
C THR A 168 11.65 4.44 32.72
N ASN A 169 11.94 5.59 32.10
CA ASN A 169 13.23 6.29 32.24
C ASN A 169 13.39 7.06 33.58
N LYS A 170 12.45 6.87 34.52
CA LYS A 170 12.44 7.46 35.86
C LYS A 170 12.92 6.52 36.98
N PHE A 171 13.44 5.34 36.63
CA PHE A 171 14.06 4.39 37.56
C PHE A 171 15.45 3.95 37.06
#